data_AF-A0A9E0RRM6-F1
#
_entry.id   AF-A0A9E0RRM6-F1
#
_cell.length_a   1.000
_cell.length_b   1.000
_cell.length_c   1.000
_cell.angle_alpha   90.00
_cell.angle_beta   90.00
_cell.angle_gamma   90.00
#
_symmetry.space_group_name_H-M   'P 1'
#
loop_
_entity.id
_entity.type
_entity.pdbx_description
1 polymer ?
#
loop_
_entity_poly.entity_id
_entity_poly.type
_entity_poly.pdbx_seq_one_letter_code
_entity_poly.pdbx_strand_id
1 'polypeptide(L)'
;MAETSLGLSGEDVLTTGELSTGDSIARDGVDVVKRTRYDLFYRYDGECRFCDSGVSVFYNKQDFNVLLQDESAYGINPRLSYRSSPHVTWVLDSFVSETRFPNEATLRKDRLNETTLTMEYQPERRWTFELSAASIRRDSNIVGLDYDDIVGSFTIRYDLFGSESSVSAISSGI
;
A
#
# COMPACT_ATOMS: atom_id res chain seq x y z
N MET A 1 -21.13 -21.56 -4.19
CA MET A 1 -21.04 -20.94 -5.53
C MET A 1 -19.78 -20.12 -5.50
N ALA A 2 -18.90 -20.29 -6.49
CA ALA A 2 -17.72 -19.45 -6.59
C ALA A 2 -18.15 -18.09 -7.15
N GLU A 3 -17.75 -17.00 -6.51
CA GLU A 3 -18.02 -15.65 -6.95
C GLU A 3 -16.74 -15.04 -7.50
N THR A 4 -16.83 -14.50 -8.71
CA THR A 4 -15.71 -13.84 -9.36
C THR A 4 -16.12 -12.43 -9.70
N SER A 5 -15.24 -11.47 -9.46
CA SER A 5 -15.46 -10.09 -9.85
C SER A 5 -14.24 -9.53 -10.56
N LEU A 6 -14.53 -8.71 -11.55
CA LEU A 6 -13.56 -7.91 -12.29
C LEU A 6 -14.02 -6.46 -12.17
N GLY A 7 -13.12 -5.57 -11.81
CA GLY A 7 -13.42 -4.14 -11.78
C GLY A 7 -12.27 -3.32 -12.33
N LEU A 8 -12.65 -2.18 -12.89
CA LEU A 8 -11.76 -1.15 -13.39
C LEU A 8 -12.12 0.15 -12.68
N SER A 9 -11.13 0.81 -12.08
CA SER A 9 -11.26 2.17 -11.58
C SER A 9 -10.23 3.07 -12.24
N GLY A 10 -10.66 4.28 -12.57
CA GLY A 10 -9.80 5.33 -13.10
C GLY A 10 -10.07 6.62 -12.35
N GLU A 11 -9.01 7.28 -11.91
CA GLU A 11 -9.08 8.57 -11.23
C GLU A 11 -8.09 9.53 -11.90
N ASP A 12 -8.61 10.69 -12.32
CA ASP A 12 -7.80 11.83 -12.75
C ASP A 12 -8.05 12.99 -11.79
N VAL A 13 -7.04 13.33 -10.99
CA VAL A 13 -7.10 14.48 -10.08
C VAL A 13 -6.23 15.60 -10.64
N LEU A 14 -6.86 16.76 -10.86
CA LEU A 14 -6.19 18.02 -11.14
C LEU A 14 -6.19 18.85 -9.86
N THR A 15 -5.01 19.19 -9.37
CA THR A 15 -4.85 20.04 -8.18
C THR A 15 -4.34 21.40 -8.65
N THR A 16 -5.22 22.42 -8.61
CA THR A 16 -4.83 23.81 -8.85
C THR A 16 -4.40 24.43 -7.52
N GLY A 17 -3.10 24.44 -7.23
CA GLY A 17 -2.55 25.05 -6.01
C GLY A 17 -2.15 26.51 -6.20
N GLU A 18 -2.75 27.43 -5.45
CA GLU A 18 -2.18 28.77 -5.22
C GLU A 18 -0.89 28.63 -4.38
N LEU A 19 0.21 29.23 -4.83
CA LEU A 19 1.49 29.26 -4.11
C LEU A 19 1.33 30.01 -2.78
N SER A 20 1.40 29.29 -1.66
CA SER A 20 1.71 29.88 -0.35
C SER A 20 3.20 30.15 -0.26
N THR A 21 3.65 31.33 -0.70
CA THR A 21 5.01 31.82 -0.45
C THR A 21 5.13 32.27 1.00
N GLY A 22 5.68 31.42 1.88
CA GLY A 22 5.96 31.80 3.26
C GLY A 22 6.63 30.69 4.07
N ASP A 23 7.96 30.69 4.05
CA ASP A 23 8.88 30.15 5.06
C ASP A 23 8.44 28.92 5.87
N SER A 24 8.73 27.74 5.34
CA SER A 24 9.44 26.65 6.04
C SER A 24 9.44 25.42 5.15
N ILE A 25 10.54 24.68 5.18
CA ILE A 25 10.76 23.44 4.43
C ILE A 25 9.91 22.34 5.09
N ALA A 26 8.58 22.45 4.99
CA ALA A 26 7.65 21.39 5.30
C ALA A 26 7.47 20.54 4.04
N ARG A 27 7.98 19.31 4.08
CA ARG A 27 7.78 18.26 3.07
C ARG A 27 6.35 17.70 3.08
N ASP A 28 5.41 18.44 3.63
CA ASP A 28 3.99 18.10 3.74
C ASP A 28 3.19 19.10 2.91
N GLY A 29 2.87 18.73 1.67
CA GLY A 29 1.82 19.42 0.92
C GLY A 29 2.21 19.98 -0.45
N VAL A 30 2.17 19.10 -1.45
CA VAL A 30 1.57 19.31 -2.79
C VAL A 30 2.14 20.41 -3.69
N ASP A 31 2.88 19.98 -4.70
CA ASP A 31 2.73 20.51 -6.08
C ASP A 31 2.57 19.35 -7.08
N VAL A 32 1.73 18.38 -6.73
CA VAL A 32 1.21 17.44 -7.74
C VAL A 32 0.19 18.21 -8.54
N VAL A 33 0.44 18.43 -9.83
CA VAL A 33 -0.44 19.19 -10.71
C VAL A 33 -1.52 18.28 -11.26
N LYS A 34 -1.09 17.06 -11.61
CA LYS A 34 -1.93 16.04 -12.20
C LYS A 34 -1.53 14.68 -11.67
N ARG A 35 -2.53 13.95 -11.20
CA ARG A 35 -2.42 12.53 -10.88
C ARG A 35 -3.39 11.75 -11.76
N THR A 36 -2.87 10.75 -12.45
CA THR A 36 -3.68 9.81 -13.23
C THR A 36 -3.44 8.41 -12.69
N ARG A 37 -4.48 7.75 -12.20
CA ARG A 37 -4.42 6.38 -11.68
C ARG A 37 -5.43 5.49 -12.39
N TYR A 38 -4.97 4.32 -12.81
CA TYR A 38 -5.82 3.23 -13.30
C TYR A 38 -5.53 1.98 -12.48
N ASP A 39 -6.58 1.33 -12.00
CA ASP A 39 -6.48 0.05 -11.31
C ASP A 39 -7.43 -0.96 -11.97
N LEU A 40 -6.91 -2.14 -12.29
CA LEU A 40 -7.69 -3.29 -12.71
C LEU A 40 -7.54 -4.34 -11.63
N PHE A 41 -8.65 -4.80 -11.07
CA PHE A 41 -8.64 -5.84 -10.04
C PHE A 41 -9.51 -7.02 -10.44
N TYR A 42 -9.00 -8.21 -10.14
CA TYR A 42 -9.71 -9.46 -10.22
C TYR A 42 -9.76 -10.10 -8.83
N ARG A 43 -10.94 -10.53 -8.41
CA ARG A 43 -11.15 -11.22 -7.13
C ARG A 43 -11.87 -12.54 -7.37
N TYR A 44 -11.38 -13.57 -6.69
CA TYR A 44 -11.88 -14.93 -6.74
C TYR A 44 -12.19 -15.41 -5.33
N ASP A 45 -13.48 -15.61 -5.06
CA ASP A 45 -14.01 -16.31 -3.90
C ASP A 45 -14.42 -17.73 -4.36
N GLY A 46 -13.52 -18.68 -4.14
CA GLY A 46 -13.55 -19.99 -4.77
C GLY A 46 -14.18 -21.11 -3.94
N GLU A 47 -13.87 -22.36 -4.30
CA GLU A 47 -14.34 -23.55 -3.57
C GLU A 47 -13.77 -23.66 -2.14
N CYS A 48 -12.64 -23.00 -1.86
CA CYS A 48 -12.17 -22.84 -0.49
C CYS A 48 -13.06 -21.81 0.23
N ARG A 49 -14.04 -22.31 0.99
CA ARG A 49 -14.95 -21.49 1.83
C ARG A 49 -14.24 -20.53 2.81
N PHE A 50 -12.95 -20.77 3.06
CA PHE A 50 -12.14 -20.01 4.00
C PHE A 50 -11.07 -19.16 3.33
N CYS A 51 -11.01 -19.14 2.00
CA CYS A 51 -9.97 -18.42 1.26
C CYS A 51 -10.59 -17.37 0.35
N ASP A 52 -10.00 -16.20 0.32
CA ASP A 52 -10.30 -15.15 -0.64
C ASP A 52 -9.00 -14.76 -1.33
N SER A 53 -9.01 -14.63 -2.65
CA SER A 53 -7.81 -14.20 -3.37
C SER A 53 -8.15 -13.10 -4.36
N GLY A 54 -7.21 -12.18 -4.51
CA GLY A 54 -7.33 -11.08 -5.45
C GLY A 54 -5.99 -10.77 -6.07
N VAL A 55 -6.04 -10.18 -7.26
CA VAL A 55 -4.88 -9.56 -7.87
C VAL A 55 -5.33 -8.22 -8.43
N SER A 56 -4.57 -7.18 -8.11
CA SER A 56 -4.73 -5.88 -8.73
C SER A 56 -3.48 -5.54 -9.53
N VAL A 57 -3.67 -4.88 -10.66
CA VAL A 57 -2.60 -4.23 -11.42
C VAL A 57 -2.94 -2.75 -11.51
N PHE A 58 -1.92 -1.91 -11.41
CA PHE A 58 -2.13 -0.47 -11.45
C PHE A 58 -1.11 0.24 -12.32
N TYR A 59 -1.51 1.40 -12.80
CA TYR A 59 -0.66 2.43 -13.38
C TYR A 59 -0.98 3.75 -12.69
N ASN A 60 0.05 4.45 -12.22
CA ASN A 60 -0.07 5.76 -11.58
C ASN A 60 0.96 6.69 -12.21
N LYS A 61 0.53 7.88 -12.64
CA LYS A 61 1.40 8.94 -13.14
C LYS A 61 1.17 10.19 -12.30
N GLN A 62 2.23 10.82 -11.83
CA GLN A 62 2.19 12.08 -11.11
C GLN A 62 3.10 13.07 -11.82
N ASP A 63 2.53 14.21 -12.21
CA ASP A 63 3.24 15.31 -12.85
C ASP A 63 3.35 16.48 -11.86
N PHE A 64 4.56 17.03 -11.69
CA PHE A 64 4.87 18.12 -10.76
C PHE A 64 5.26 19.40 -11.55
N ASN A 65 4.84 20.58 -11.08
CA ASN A 65 5.08 21.83 -11.81
C ASN A 65 6.49 22.40 -11.53
N VAL A 66 6.89 22.43 -10.26
CA VAL A 66 8.14 23.09 -9.82
C VAL A 66 9.30 22.10 -9.64
N LEU A 67 9.01 20.85 -9.29
CA LEU A 67 10.01 19.82 -9.06
C LEU A 67 10.18 18.96 -10.31
N LEU A 68 11.43 18.67 -10.71
CA LEU A 68 11.75 17.67 -11.73
C LEU A 68 11.56 16.23 -11.20
N GLN A 69 10.42 15.99 -10.55
CA GLN A 69 10.09 14.75 -9.84
C GLN A 69 8.87 14.05 -10.45
N ASP A 70 8.51 14.41 -11.70
CA ASP A 70 7.54 13.63 -12.47
C ASP A 70 7.86 12.14 -12.33
N GLU A 71 6.83 11.38 -11.99
CA GLU A 71 6.98 9.96 -11.77
C GLU A 71 5.88 9.18 -12.47
N SER A 72 6.25 8.01 -12.96
CA SER A 72 5.29 7.01 -13.44
C SER A 72 5.60 5.68 -12.77
N ALA A 73 4.60 5.11 -12.12
CA ALA A 73 4.66 3.83 -11.46
C ALA A 73 3.67 2.85 -12.09
N TYR A 74 4.07 1.60 -12.21
CA TYR A 74 3.15 0.50 -12.46
C TYR A 74 3.49 -0.65 -11.53
N GLY A 75 2.49 -1.47 -11.22
CA GLY A 75 2.72 -2.59 -10.34
C GLY A 75 1.58 -3.58 -10.31
N ILE A 76 1.79 -4.60 -9.50
CA ILE A 76 0.87 -5.68 -9.22
C ILE A 76 0.80 -5.89 -7.71
N ASN A 77 -0.39 -6.11 -7.21
CA ASN A 77 -0.64 -6.39 -5.80
C ASN A 77 -1.56 -7.61 -5.69
N PRO A 78 -1.00 -8.83 -5.65
CA PRO A 78 -1.74 -10.01 -5.25
C PRO A 78 -2.01 -10.00 -3.74
N ARG A 79 -3.21 -10.44 -3.39
CA ARG A 79 -3.70 -10.59 -2.03
C ARG A 79 -4.31 -11.97 -1.83
N LEU A 80 -4.00 -12.60 -0.71
CA LEU A 80 -4.60 -13.85 -0.29
C LEU A 80 -5.04 -13.72 1.16
N SER A 81 -6.31 -13.96 1.43
CA SER A 81 -6.83 -14.12 2.79
C SER A 81 -7.19 -15.58 3.03
N TYR A 82 -6.85 -16.08 4.21
CA TYR A 82 -7.17 -17.42 4.66
C TYR A 82 -7.65 -17.43 6.11
N ARG A 83 -8.87 -17.90 6.33
CA ARG A 83 -9.47 -18.04 7.65
C ARG A 83 -9.21 -19.44 8.21
N SER A 84 -8.20 -19.58 9.07
CA SER A 84 -7.86 -20.87 9.67
C SER A 84 -8.83 -21.30 10.77
N SER A 85 -9.57 -20.37 11.37
CA SER A 85 -10.65 -20.64 12.34
C SER A 85 -11.68 -19.50 12.34
N PRO A 86 -12.86 -19.64 12.98
CA PRO A 86 -13.83 -18.55 13.09
C PRO A 86 -13.29 -17.26 13.72
N HIS A 87 -12.18 -17.35 14.46
CA HIS A 87 -11.56 -16.24 15.18
C HIS A 87 -10.20 -15.83 14.60
N VAL A 88 -9.65 -16.55 13.63
CA VAL A 88 -8.29 -16.30 13.11
C VAL A 88 -8.32 -16.17 11.60
N THR A 89 -7.85 -15.03 11.11
CA THR A 89 -7.68 -14.73 9.70
C THR A 89 -6.23 -14.39 9.41
N TRP A 90 -5.69 -14.98 8.36
CA TRP A 90 -4.40 -14.64 7.80
C TRP A 90 -4.61 -13.83 6.53
N VAL A 91 -3.77 -12.84 6.30
CA VAL A 91 -3.76 -12.05 5.08
C VAL A 91 -2.31 -11.93 4.61
N LEU A 92 -2.05 -12.37 3.39
CA LEU A 92 -0.81 -12.16 2.68
C LEU A 92 -1.06 -11.12 1.59
N ASP A 93 -0.41 -9.98 1.70
CA ASP A 93 -0.43 -8.91 0.72
C ASP A 93 0.99 -8.75 0.17
N SER A 94 1.18 -8.99 -1.12
CA SER A 94 2.45 -8.70 -1.79
C SER A 94 2.25 -7.55 -2.77
N PHE A 95 3.21 -6.65 -2.86
CA PHE A 95 3.17 -5.48 -3.72
C PHE A 95 4.49 -5.39 -4.47
N VAL A 96 4.43 -5.36 -5.80
CA VAL A 96 5.61 -5.13 -6.64
C VAL A 96 5.31 -3.97 -7.55
N SER A 97 6.19 -2.97 -7.55
CA SER A 97 6.08 -1.83 -8.46
C SER A 97 7.41 -1.41 -9.04
N GLU A 98 7.37 -0.84 -10.23
CA GLU A 98 8.48 -0.11 -10.81
C GLU A 98 8.07 1.35 -11.00
N THR A 99 8.86 2.26 -10.45
CA THR A 99 8.69 3.71 -10.56
C THR A 99 9.83 4.28 -11.40
N ARG A 100 9.50 5.20 -12.31
CA ARG A 100 10.46 5.90 -13.16
C ARG A 100 10.34 7.39 -12.94
N PHE A 101 11.48 8.07 -12.88
CA PHE A 101 11.59 9.52 -12.71
C PHE A 101 12.22 10.13 -13.98
N PRO A 102 11.43 10.32 -15.07
CA PRO A 102 11.96 10.72 -16.39
C PRO A 102 12.62 12.09 -16.42
N ASN A 103 12.30 12.99 -15.48
CA ASN A 103 12.82 14.36 -15.48
C ASN A 103 14.02 14.54 -14.54
N GLU A 104 14.39 13.53 -13.76
CA GLU A 104 15.63 13.56 -12.99
C GLU A 104 16.84 13.42 -13.91
N ALA A 105 17.90 14.19 -13.65
CA ALA A 105 19.12 14.17 -14.48
C ALA A 105 19.77 12.78 -14.61
N THR A 106 19.55 11.92 -13.63
CA THR A 106 20.09 10.56 -13.55
C THR A 106 19.12 9.49 -14.09
N LEU A 107 17.91 9.88 -14.55
CA LEU A 107 16.85 8.97 -15.00
C LEU A 107 16.64 7.83 -14.01
N ARG A 108 16.32 8.19 -12.76
CA ARG A 108 16.17 7.22 -11.67
C ARG A 108 15.04 6.24 -11.98
N LYS A 109 15.31 4.97 -11.68
CA LYS A 109 14.37 3.86 -11.73
C LYS A 109 14.45 3.13 -10.40
N ASP A 110 13.32 3.03 -9.73
CA ASP A 110 13.17 2.32 -8.48
C ASP A 110 12.24 1.12 -8.69
N ARG A 111 12.58 -0.01 -8.10
CA ARG A 111 11.71 -1.18 -7.98
C ARG A 111 11.46 -1.43 -6.50
N LEU A 112 10.19 -1.39 -6.11
CA LEU A 112 9.76 -1.69 -4.75
C LEU A 112 9.09 -3.07 -4.73
N ASN A 113 9.57 -3.95 -3.87
CA ASN A 113 8.91 -5.21 -3.53
C ASN A 113 8.57 -5.16 -2.03
N GLU A 114 7.30 -5.25 -1.71
CA GLU A 114 6.81 -5.35 -0.34
C GLU A 114 6.01 -6.65 -0.20
N THR A 115 6.16 -7.33 0.93
CA THR A 115 5.32 -8.49 1.26
C THR A 115 5.00 -8.45 2.73
N THR A 116 3.70 -8.41 3.02
CA THR A 116 3.14 -8.25 4.34
C THR A 116 2.30 -9.48 4.67
N LEU A 117 2.63 -10.13 5.79
CA LEU A 117 1.84 -11.20 6.39
C LEU A 117 1.19 -10.66 7.65
N THR A 118 -0.13 -10.63 7.67
CA THR A 118 -0.93 -10.20 8.81
C THR A 118 -1.74 -11.37 9.36
N MET A 119 -1.74 -11.51 10.68
CA MET A 119 -2.63 -12.37 11.45
C MET A 119 -3.60 -11.49 12.22
N GLU A 120 -4.89 -11.68 12.00
CA GLU A 120 -5.95 -11.10 12.81
C GLU A 120 -6.56 -12.19 13.69
N TYR A 121 -6.60 -11.94 15.00
CA TYR A 121 -7.26 -12.79 15.99
C TYR A 121 -8.37 -12.01 16.71
N GLN A 122 -9.60 -12.50 16.57
CA GLN A 122 -10.80 -11.92 17.14
C GLN A 122 -11.51 -12.96 18.04
N PRO A 123 -11.07 -13.16 19.30
CA PRO A 123 -11.66 -14.15 20.21
C PRO A 123 -13.12 -13.86 20.56
N GLU A 124 -13.46 -12.56 20.63
CA GLU A 124 -14.80 -12.05 20.89
C GLU A 124 -15.05 -10.86 19.98
N ARG A 125 -16.33 -10.49 19.78
CA ARG A 125 -16.72 -9.39 18.88
C ARG A 125 -16.13 -8.02 19.24
N ARG A 126 -15.56 -7.85 20.43
CA ARG A 126 -15.08 -6.55 20.93
C ARG A 126 -13.57 -6.39 20.87
N TRP A 127 -12.82 -7.48 20.80
CA TRP A 127 -11.36 -7.45 20.86
C TRP A 127 -10.78 -7.95 19.55
N THR A 128 -9.91 -7.15 18.95
CA THR A 128 -9.16 -7.55 17.76
C THR A 128 -7.68 -7.39 18.04
N PHE A 129 -6.94 -8.48 17.88
CA PHE A 129 -5.48 -8.51 17.96
C PHE A 129 -4.94 -8.69 16.55
N GLU A 130 -4.04 -7.83 16.13
CA GLU A 130 -3.42 -7.88 14.83
C GLU A 130 -1.91 -7.96 15.00
N LEU A 131 -1.29 -8.97 14.40
CA LEU A 131 0.16 -9.10 14.28
C LEU A 131 0.51 -9.01 12.80
N SER A 132 1.42 -8.13 12.43
CA SER A 132 1.88 -7.97 11.05
C SER A 132 3.40 -8.05 10.98
N ALA A 133 3.90 -8.64 9.91
CA ALA A 133 5.31 -8.59 9.53
C ALA A 133 5.39 -8.27 8.04
N ALA A 134 6.18 -7.27 7.68
CA ALA A 134 6.42 -6.82 6.32
C ALA A 134 7.91 -6.90 6.01
N SER A 135 8.26 -7.40 4.83
CA SER A 135 9.57 -7.25 4.20
C SER A 135 9.43 -6.24 3.07
N ILE A 136 10.23 -5.19 3.11
CA ILE A 136 10.16 -4.06 2.18
C ILE A 136 11.55 -3.88 1.57
N ARG A 137 11.66 -4.10 0.27
CA ARG A 137 12.91 -3.95 -0.46
C ARG A 137 12.75 -2.97 -1.62
N ARG A 138 13.62 -1.97 -1.66
CA ARG A 138 13.77 -1.08 -2.81
C ARG A 138 15.11 -1.30 -3.47
N ASP A 139 15.09 -1.64 -4.75
CA ASP A 139 16.27 -1.61 -5.61
C ASP A 139 16.20 -0.36 -6.50
N SER A 140 17.28 0.43 -6.55
CA SER A 140 17.41 1.64 -7.36
C SER A 140 18.61 1.53 -8.29
N ASN A 141 18.55 2.20 -9.44
CA ASN A 141 19.75 2.38 -10.28
C ASN A 141 20.71 3.46 -9.74
N ILE A 142 20.33 4.17 -8.68
CA ILE A 142 21.16 5.19 -8.03
C ILE A 142 21.81 4.62 -6.77
N VAL A 143 23.13 4.71 -6.72
CA VAL A 143 23.93 4.22 -5.60
C VAL A 143 23.50 4.88 -4.29
N GLY A 144 23.29 4.08 -3.24
CA GLY A 144 22.93 4.54 -1.90
C GLY A 144 21.43 4.78 -1.67
N LEU A 145 20.59 4.49 -2.66
CA LEU A 145 19.13 4.50 -2.51
C LEU A 145 18.54 3.09 -2.32
N ASP A 146 19.33 2.04 -2.39
CA ASP A 146 18.86 0.69 -2.08
C ASP A 146 18.58 0.56 -0.58
N TYR A 147 17.50 -0.13 -0.23
CA TYR A 147 17.23 -0.53 1.15
C TYR A 147 16.45 -1.85 1.20
N ASP A 148 16.59 -2.56 2.31
CA ASP A 148 15.89 -3.80 2.62
C ASP A 148 15.56 -3.77 4.12
N ASP A 149 14.29 -3.64 4.43
CA ASP A 149 13.78 -3.45 5.78
C ASP A 149 12.81 -4.57 6.15
N ILE A 150 12.82 -4.94 7.43
CA ILE A 150 11.79 -5.80 8.01
C ILE A 150 11.07 -5.02 9.11
N VAL A 151 9.75 -4.87 8.94
CA VAL A 151 8.88 -4.13 9.85
C VAL A 151 7.90 -5.09 10.49
N GLY A 152 7.85 -5.11 11.83
CA GLY A 152 6.85 -5.83 12.59
C GLY A 152 5.91 -4.86 13.30
N SER A 153 4.63 -5.17 13.35
CA SER A 153 3.67 -4.41 14.16
C SER A 153 2.74 -5.33 14.93
N PHE A 154 2.33 -4.85 16.10
CA PHE A 154 1.31 -5.47 16.90
C PHE A 154 0.29 -4.42 17.34
N THR A 155 -0.98 -4.66 17.01
CA THR A 155 -2.09 -3.76 17.30
C THR A 155 -3.14 -4.48 18.12
N ILE A 156 -3.63 -3.81 19.16
CA ILE A 156 -4.79 -4.25 19.93
C ILE A 156 -5.88 -3.20 19.73
N ARG A 157 -7.08 -3.63 19.31
CA ARG A 157 -8.27 -2.78 19.19
C ARG A 157 -9.36 -3.30 20.12
N TYR A 158 -10.06 -2.37 20.76
CA TYR A 158 -11.20 -2.66 21.61
C TYR A 158 -12.39 -1.75 21.25
N ASP A 159 -13.54 -2.36 20.99
CA ASP A 159 -14.77 -1.63 20.67
C ASP A 159 -15.59 -1.34 21.92
N LEU A 160 -15.58 -0.06 22.34
CA LEU A 160 -16.42 0.46 23.43
C LEU A 160 -17.64 1.15 22.84
N PHE A 161 -18.80 0.50 22.88
CA PHE A 161 -20.11 1.15 22.67
C PHE A 161 -20.22 2.04 21.40
N GLY A 162 -19.57 1.65 20.30
CA GLY A 162 -19.60 2.41 19.03
C GLY A 162 -18.49 3.45 18.86
N SER A 163 -17.55 3.56 19.79
CA SER A 163 -16.28 4.27 19.61
C SER A 163 -15.11 3.28 19.59
N GLU A 164 -14.36 3.27 18.50
CA GLU A 164 -13.15 2.46 18.34
C GLU A 164 -12.00 3.06 19.17
N SER A 165 -11.28 2.24 19.93
CA SER A 165 -10.03 2.61 20.58
C SER A 165 -8.93 1.61 20.20
N SER A 166 -7.81 2.08 19.68
CA SER A 166 -6.69 1.25 19.22
C SER A 166 -5.37 1.67 19.83
N VAL A 167 -4.53 0.69 20.18
CA VAL A 167 -3.13 0.90 20.56
C VAL A 167 -2.24 0.07 19.64
N SER A 168 -1.24 0.69 19.04
CA SER A 168 -0.30 0.04 18.11
C SER A 168 1.14 0.21 18.58
N ALA A 169 1.91 -0.87 18.51
CA ALA A 169 3.36 -0.87 18.66
C ALA A 169 3.99 -1.28 17.33
N ILE A 170 4.98 -0.51 16.86
CA ILE A 170 5.71 -0.76 15.61
C ILE A 170 7.18 -0.93 15.96
N SER A 171 7.81 -1.95 15.39
CA SER A 171 9.24 -2.21 15.50
C SER A 171 9.83 -2.41 14.10
N SER A 172 10.91 -1.68 13.80
CA SER A 172 11.68 -1.83 12.58
C SER A 172 13.03 -2.44 12.92
N GLY A 173 13.39 -3.53 12.23
CA GLY A 173 14.74 -4.11 12.26
C GLY A 173 15.55 -3.65 11.05
N ILE A 174 16.79 -3.22 11.29
CA ILE A 174 17.84 -2.96 10.27
C ILE A 174 18.63 -4.24 10.07
#